data_AF-A0A963M8N3-F1
#
_entry.id   AF-A0A963M8N3-F1
#
_cell.length_a   1.000
_cell.length_b   1.000
_cell.length_c   1.000
_cell.angle_alpha   90.00
_cell.angle_beta   90.00
_cell.angle_gamma   90.00
#
_symmetry.space_group_name_H-M   'P 1'
#
loop_
_entity.id
_entity.type
_entity.pdbx_description
1 polymer ?
#
loop_
_entity_poly.entity_id
_entity_poly.type
_entity_poly.pdbx_seq_one_letter_code
_entity_poly.pdbx_strand_id
1 'polypeptide(L)'
;MKKQVLAAGCAALLAGALSLPALAQNVAVVNGKPVPKSRVDALAAQIDAQAARTGRPVPPGLKDQLKDEVIAREVFMQEAQREGLEGTPEFRNQMDLARQTILINELFANYAKKHPVTDAEA
;
A
#
# COMPACT_ATOMS: atom_id res chain seq x y z
N MET A 1 -39.04 4.37 -55.09
CA MET A 1 -38.65 5.62 -54.39
C MET A 1 -38.43 5.30 -52.93
N LYS A 2 -37.24 5.65 -52.43
CA LYS A 2 -36.88 6.07 -51.06
C LYS A 2 -37.30 5.23 -49.85
N LYS A 3 -36.27 4.59 -49.27
CA LYS A 3 -35.77 4.71 -47.88
C LYS A 3 -36.79 4.45 -46.78
N GLN A 4 -36.64 3.37 -46.01
CA GLN A 4 -36.66 3.35 -44.53
C GLN A 4 -36.04 2.03 -44.01
N VAL A 5 -34.71 1.92 -44.05
CA VAL A 5 -33.96 1.00 -43.19
C VAL A 5 -32.89 1.87 -42.56
N LEU A 6 -33.13 2.40 -41.36
CA LEU A 6 -32.12 2.95 -40.43
C LEU A 6 -32.86 3.58 -39.24
N ALA A 7 -33.22 2.81 -38.22
CA ALA A 7 -33.66 3.39 -36.93
C ALA A 7 -33.61 2.43 -35.72
N ALA A 8 -32.77 1.38 -35.73
CA ALA A 8 -32.72 0.45 -34.59
C ALA A 8 -31.30 -0.04 -34.27
N GLY A 9 -30.29 0.83 -34.40
CA GLY A 9 -28.88 0.43 -34.29
C GLY A 9 -27.98 1.32 -33.45
N CYS A 10 -28.50 2.20 -32.59
CA CYS A 10 -27.65 3.16 -31.85
C CYS A 10 -27.91 3.25 -30.33
N ALA A 11 -28.73 2.38 -29.73
CA ALA A 11 -29.00 2.43 -28.29
C ALA A 11 -28.08 1.55 -27.42
N ALA A 12 -27.09 0.86 -28.01
CA ALA A 12 -26.25 -0.10 -27.26
C ALA A 12 -24.79 0.34 -27.04
N LEU A 13 -24.37 1.53 -27.48
CA LEU A 13 -22.94 1.94 -27.42
C LEU A 13 -22.61 3.05 -26.40
N LEU A 14 -23.57 3.48 -25.57
CA LEU A 14 -23.33 4.53 -24.57
C LEU A 14 -23.19 4.03 -23.12
N ALA A 15 -23.30 2.72 -22.87
CA ALA A 15 -23.14 2.15 -21.53
C ALA A 15 -21.69 1.71 -21.19
N GLY A 16 -20.71 1.96 -22.08
CA GLY A 16 -19.31 1.55 -21.89
C GLY A 16 -18.37 2.61 -21.33
N ALA A 17 -18.82 3.86 -21.17
CA ALA A 17 -17.93 5.01 -20.92
C ALA A 17 -17.87 5.51 -19.45
N LEU A 18 -18.27 4.71 -18.47
CA LEU A 18 -18.26 5.10 -17.05
C LEU A 18 -17.24 4.34 -16.18
N SER A 19 -16.27 3.63 -16.75
CA SER A 19 -15.21 2.94 -15.99
C SER A 19 -13.96 3.79 -15.71
N LEU A 20 -14.10 5.11 -15.49
CA LEU A 20 -12.98 5.96 -15.08
C LEU A 20 -13.33 6.70 -13.77
N PRO A 21 -13.00 6.06 -12.62
CA PRO A 21 -12.06 6.73 -11.72
C PRO A 21 -11.00 5.77 -11.10
N ALA A 22 -10.68 4.65 -11.72
CA ALA A 22 -9.71 3.69 -11.15
C ALA A 22 -8.23 4.12 -11.27
N LEU A 23 -7.90 5.09 -12.15
CA LEU A 23 -6.52 5.56 -12.31
C LEU A 23 -6.08 6.57 -11.24
N ALA A 24 -7.00 7.24 -10.55
CA ALA A 24 -6.65 8.25 -9.56
C ALA A 24 -6.09 7.67 -8.24
N GLN A 25 -6.31 6.37 -8.00
CA GLN A 25 -5.92 5.69 -6.75
C GLN A 25 -4.57 4.98 -6.84
N ASN A 26 -4.00 4.82 -8.03
CA ASN A 26 -2.77 4.04 -8.24
C ASN A 26 -1.62 4.95 -8.65
N VAL A 27 -0.44 4.72 -8.06
CA VAL A 27 0.81 5.43 -8.42
C VAL A 27 1.50 4.78 -9.62
N ALA A 28 1.28 3.48 -9.85
CA ALA A 28 1.75 2.77 -11.03
C ALA A 28 0.93 1.49 -11.25
N VAL A 29 1.14 0.84 -12.39
CA VAL A 29 0.70 -0.53 -12.65
C VAL A 29 1.94 -1.33 -13.06
N VAL A 30 2.27 -2.37 -12.31
CA VAL A 30 3.44 -3.23 -12.56
C VAL A 30 2.92 -4.61 -12.96
N ASN A 31 3.20 -5.04 -14.20
CA ASN A 31 2.71 -6.30 -14.78
C ASN A 31 1.19 -6.52 -14.62
N GLY A 32 0.40 -5.46 -14.83
CA GLY A 32 -1.06 -5.50 -14.69
C GLY A 32 -1.58 -5.41 -13.25
N LYS A 33 -0.70 -5.43 -12.24
CA LYS A 33 -1.07 -5.27 -10.83
C LYS A 33 -0.96 -3.80 -10.41
N PRO A 34 -2.04 -3.18 -9.91
CA PRO A 34 -2.01 -1.79 -9.48
C PRO A 34 -1.19 -1.61 -8.20
N VAL A 35 -0.38 -0.57 -8.17
CA VAL A 35 0.36 -0.11 -6.99
C VAL A 35 -0.43 1.04 -6.35
N PRO A 36 -1.08 0.83 -5.21
CA PRO A 36 -2.00 1.82 -4.64
C PRO A 36 -1.23 2.98 -4.01
N LYS A 37 -1.73 4.20 -4.24
CA LYS A 37 -1.19 5.44 -3.69
C LYS A 37 -1.19 5.46 -2.16
N SER A 38 -2.11 4.73 -1.54
CA SER A 38 -2.19 4.58 -0.08
C SER A 38 -0.89 4.05 0.55
N ARG A 39 -0.10 3.23 -0.16
CA ARG A 39 1.21 2.78 0.33
C ARG A 39 2.19 3.94 0.46
N VAL A 40 2.25 4.81 -0.56
CA VAL A 40 3.11 6.01 -0.55
C VAL A 40 2.64 6.99 0.52
N ASP A 41 1.33 7.23 0.62
CA ASP A 41 0.78 8.17 1.60
C ASP A 41 0.98 7.68 3.05
N ALA A 42 0.91 6.36 3.31
CA ALA A 42 1.21 5.80 4.62
C ALA A 42 2.69 5.99 5.02
N LEU A 43 3.62 5.79 4.09
CA LEU A 43 5.05 6.03 4.35
C LEU A 43 5.34 7.52 4.54
N ALA A 44 4.72 8.39 3.71
CA ALA A 44 4.85 9.83 3.86
C ALA A 44 4.35 10.30 5.23
N ALA A 45 3.19 9.81 5.67
CA ALA A 45 2.64 10.14 6.98
C ALA A 45 3.55 9.73 8.15
N GLN A 46 4.26 8.60 8.03
CA GLN A 46 5.25 8.19 9.04
C GLN A 46 6.43 9.15 9.11
N ILE A 47 6.93 9.60 7.95
CA ILE A 47 8.06 10.54 7.89
C ILE A 47 7.62 11.92 8.36
N ASP A 48 6.42 12.37 8.01
CA ASP A 48 5.83 13.62 8.50
C ASP A 48 5.68 13.58 10.03
N ALA A 49 5.20 12.46 10.59
CA ALA A 49 5.10 12.27 12.03
C ALA A 49 6.47 12.28 12.72
N GLN A 50 7.50 11.71 12.08
CA GLN A 50 8.88 11.76 12.59
C GLN A 50 9.46 13.18 12.52
N ALA A 51 9.22 13.91 11.43
CA ALA A 51 9.61 15.30 11.26
C ALA A 51 8.97 16.18 12.35
N ALA A 52 7.68 15.97 12.62
CA ALA A 52 6.96 16.68 13.68
C ALA A 52 7.54 16.40 15.08
N ARG A 53 7.96 15.16 15.35
CA ARG A 53 8.58 14.78 16.65
C ARG A 53 9.99 15.32 16.83
N THR A 54 10.77 15.38 15.75
CA THR A 54 12.20 15.73 15.80
C THR A 54 12.47 17.20 15.47
N GLY A 55 11.46 17.94 14.99
CA GLY A 55 11.61 19.32 14.52
C GLY A 55 12.40 19.44 13.21
N ARG A 56 12.75 18.33 12.57
CA ARG A 56 13.54 18.32 11.34
C ARG A 56 12.60 18.36 10.13
N PRO A 57 12.74 19.34 9.22
CA PRO A 57 11.85 19.46 8.08
C PRO A 57 12.02 18.28 7.12
N VAL A 58 10.91 17.90 6.48
CA VAL A 58 10.89 16.87 5.44
C VAL A 58 11.63 17.40 4.20
N PRO A 59 12.63 16.68 3.68
CA PRO A 59 13.35 17.11 2.48
C PRO A 59 12.42 17.28 1.27
N PRO A 60 12.65 18.31 0.42
CA PRO A 60 11.89 18.48 -0.81
C PRO A 60 12.09 17.29 -1.74
N GLY A 61 11.03 16.85 -2.42
CA GLY A 61 11.08 15.72 -3.37
C GLY A 61 11.03 14.33 -2.72
N LEU A 62 11.01 14.23 -1.39
CA LEU A 62 10.91 12.93 -0.70
C LEU A 62 9.67 12.13 -1.14
N LYS A 63 8.54 12.79 -1.39
CA LYS A 63 7.32 12.12 -1.83
C LYS A 63 7.49 11.42 -3.19
N ASP A 64 8.28 11.98 -4.09
CA ASP A 64 8.55 11.36 -5.39
C ASP A 64 9.52 10.17 -5.24
N GLN A 65 10.55 10.31 -4.39
CA GLN A 65 11.43 9.20 -4.02
C GLN A 65 10.64 8.03 -3.39
N LEU A 66 9.65 8.32 -2.54
CA LEU A 66 8.78 7.30 -1.96
C LEU A 66 7.92 6.59 -3.01
N LYS A 67 7.48 7.28 -4.06
CA LYS A 67 6.75 6.64 -5.16
C LYS A 67 7.65 5.66 -5.88
N ASP A 68 8.84 6.10 -6.26
CA ASP A 68 9.82 5.27 -6.98
C ASP A 68 10.20 4.03 -6.16
N GLU A 69 10.45 4.21 -4.86
CA GLU A 69 10.71 3.12 -3.92
C GLU A 69 9.55 2.12 -3.84
N VAL A 70 8.31 2.60 -3.74
CA VAL A 70 7.12 1.73 -3.67
C VAL A 70 6.91 0.95 -4.97
N ILE A 71 7.21 1.56 -6.12
CA ILE A 71 7.16 0.90 -7.43
C ILE A 71 8.25 -0.17 -7.52
N ALA A 72 9.50 0.19 -7.18
CA ALA A 72 10.63 -0.73 -7.19
C ALA A 72 10.40 -1.94 -6.27
N ARG A 73 9.86 -1.70 -5.06
CA ARG A 73 9.45 -2.77 -4.14
C ARG A 73 8.42 -3.70 -4.76
N GLU A 74 7.41 -3.17 -5.46
CA GLU A 74 6.43 -4.03 -6.12
C GLU A 74 7.09 -4.90 -7.20
N VAL A 75 8.01 -4.35 -7.99
CA VAL A 75 8.77 -5.11 -8.99
C VAL A 75 9.52 -6.28 -8.33
N PHE A 76 10.28 -6.00 -7.26
CA PHE A 76 11.02 -7.05 -6.55
C PHE A 76 10.11 -8.05 -5.84
N MET A 77 8.96 -7.62 -5.31
CA MET A 77 7.98 -8.54 -4.72
C MET A 77 7.41 -9.50 -5.76
N GLN A 78 7.08 -9.01 -6.96
CA GLN A 78 6.60 -9.86 -8.04
C GLN A 78 7.67 -10.86 -8.51
N GLU A 79 8.92 -10.43 -8.55
CA GLU A 79 10.07 -11.30 -8.82
C GLU A 79 10.20 -12.41 -7.77
N ALA A 80 10.18 -12.06 -6.49
CA ALA A 80 10.24 -13.02 -5.39
C ALA A 80 9.05 -14.02 -5.41
N GLN A 81 7.86 -13.56 -5.80
CA GLN A 81 6.69 -14.41 -5.99
C GLN A 81 6.85 -15.36 -7.17
N ARG A 82 7.42 -14.88 -8.28
CA ARG A 82 7.70 -15.72 -9.46
C ARG A 82 8.70 -16.83 -9.13
N GLU A 83 9.71 -16.52 -8.33
CA GLU A 83 10.70 -17.48 -7.81
C GLU A 83 10.15 -18.41 -6.70
N GLY A 84 8.91 -18.17 -6.23
CA GLY A 84 8.28 -19.00 -5.20
C GLY A 84 8.91 -18.89 -3.82
N LEU A 85 9.64 -17.80 -3.54
CA LEU A 85 10.41 -17.62 -2.29
C LEU A 85 9.51 -17.62 -1.04
N GLU A 86 8.28 -17.11 -1.17
CA GLU A 86 7.27 -17.13 -0.09
C GLU A 86 6.91 -18.56 0.36
N GLY A 87 7.10 -19.55 -0.52
CA GLY A 87 6.82 -20.97 -0.24
C GLY A 87 7.98 -21.73 0.38
N THR A 88 9.14 -21.10 0.61
CA THR A 88 10.32 -21.78 1.16
C THR A 88 10.17 -22.06 2.67
N PRO A 89 10.70 -23.18 3.18
CA PRO A 89 10.75 -23.43 4.63
C PRO A 89 11.45 -22.30 5.39
N GLU A 90 12.52 -21.74 4.83
CA GLU A 90 13.33 -20.67 5.42
C GLU A 90 12.49 -19.41 5.60
N PHE A 91 11.79 -18.96 4.55
CA PHE A 91 10.91 -17.80 4.63
C PHE A 91 9.78 -18.02 5.65
N ARG A 92 9.12 -19.17 5.62
CA ARG A 92 8.03 -19.49 6.58
C ARG A 92 8.51 -19.44 8.02
N ASN A 93 9.66 -20.06 8.31
CA ASN A 93 10.24 -20.05 9.66
C ASN A 93 10.57 -18.62 10.12
N GLN A 94 11.14 -17.79 9.23
CA GLN A 94 11.40 -16.39 9.54
C GLN A 94 10.12 -15.60 9.82
N MET A 95 9.06 -15.83 9.04
CA MET A 95 7.77 -15.18 9.25
C MET A 95 7.10 -15.62 10.56
N ASP A 96 7.22 -16.89 10.94
CA ASP A 96 6.71 -17.36 12.22
C ASP A 96 7.43 -16.77 13.42
N LEU A 97 8.75 -16.60 13.33
CA LEU A 97 9.52 -15.91 14.36
C LEU A 97 9.15 -14.43 14.43
N ALA A 98 9.09 -13.75 13.28
CA ALA A 98 8.70 -12.33 13.22
C ALA A 98 7.31 -12.10 13.80
N ARG A 99 6.34 -12.96 13.47
CA ARG A 99 4.98 -12.93 14.03
C ARG A 99 5.00 -13.05 15.55
N GLN A 100 5.77 -13.99 16.10
CA GLN A 100 5.90 -14.16 17.55
C GLN A 100 6.48 -12.90 18.20
N THR A 101 7.58 -12.36 17.65
CA THR A 101 8.21 -11.14 18.17
C THR A 101 7.25 -9.96 18.20
N ILE A 102 6.51 -9.73 17.11
CA ILE A 102 5.54 -8.63 17.03
C ILE A 102 4.44 -8.79 18.08
N LEU A 103 3.89 -10.00 18.24
CA LEU A 103 2.83 -10.27 19.21
C LEU A 103 3.29 -10.06 20.65
N ILE A 104 4.51 -10.49 20.99
CA ILE A 104 5.09 -10.30 22.32
C ILE A 104 5.28 -8.79 22.61
N ASN A 105 5.81 -8.03 21.65
CA ASN A 105 6.00 -6.59 21.81
C ASN A 105 4.66 -5.86 21.96
N GLU A 106 3.64 -6.24 21.19
CA GLU A 106 2.30 -5.67 21.31
C GLU A 106 1.65 -6.01 22.66
N LEU A 107 1.87 -7.23 23.17
CA LEU A 107 1.41 -7.62 24.51
C LEU A 107 2.02 -6.70 25.59
N PHE A 108 3.34 -6.49 25.57
CA PHE A 108 3.99 -5.60 26.54
C PHE A 108 3.52 -4.15 26.40
N ALA A 109 3.41 -3.63 25.17
CA ALA A 109 2.92 -2.28 24.93
C ALA A 109 1.48 -2.10 25.43
N ASN A 110 0.62 -3.10 25.21
CA ASN A 110 -0.76 -3.09 25.70
C ASN A 110 -0.83 -3.20 27.23
N TYR A 111 0.01 -4.03 27.84
CA TYR A 111 0.11 -4.16 29.28
C TYR A 111 0.54 -2.83 29.93
N ALA A 112 1.62 -2.21 29.43
CA ALA A 112 2.10 -0.92 29.95
C ALA A 112 1.06 0.21 29.82
N LYS A 113 0.27 0.22 28.73
CA LYS A 113 -0.84 1.18 28.57
C LYS A 113 -1.96 0.98 29.59
N LYS A 114 -2.25 -0.27 29.96
CA LYS A 114 -3.30 -0.64 30.93
C LYS A 114 -2.82 -0.51 32.38
N HIS A 115 -1.51 -0.61 32.59
CA HIS A 115 -0.86 -0.55 33.90
C HIS A 115 0.21 0.54 33.86
N PRO A 116 -0.17 1.82 33.83
CA PRO A 116 0.79 2.90 33.89
C PRO A 116 1.51 2.84 35.24
N VAL A 117 2.85 2.74 35.20
CA VAL A 117 3.67 2.82 36.41
C VAL A 117 3.48 4.22 36.99
N THR A 118 3.08 4.27 38.26
CA THR A 118 2.90 5.55 38.97
C THR A 118 4.16 5.86 39.76
N ASP A 119 4.42 7.15 40.00
CA ASP A 119 5.62 7.63 40.71
C ASP A 119 5.76 7.05 42.14
N ALA A 120 4.73 6.38 42.67
CA ALA A 120 4.78 5.69 43.96
C ALA A 120 5.52 4.32 43.91
N GLU A 121 5.90 3.84 42.72
CA GLU A 121 6.50 2.52 42.51
C GLU A 121 7.98 2.57 42.04
N ALA A 122 8.60 3.75 42.00
CA ALA A 122 10.02 3.98 41.68
C ALA A 122 10.84 4.38 42.91
#